data_AF-K1RFE0-F1
#
_entry.id   AF-K1RFE0-F1
#
_cell.length_a   1.000
_cell.length_b   1.000
_cell.length_c   1.000
_cell.angle_alpha   90.00
_cell.angle_beta   90.00
_cell.angle_gamma   90.00
#
_symmetry.space_group_name_H-M   'P 1'
#
loop_
_entity.id
_entity.type
_entity.pdbx_description
1 polymer ?
#
loop_
_entity_poly.entity_id
_entity_poly.type
_entity_poly.pdbx_seq_one_letter_code
_entity_poly.pdbx_strand_id
1 'polypeptide(L)'
;MEQTRDENGKLRYTHERLLKANRSLLRLIQTKTLFTYLDKSILNGVKGPATNNRIEGGVNAQLRSMLRNHRGLSIEKRIKAVFWWCYMHSPKPLSSTEILKVMPTNESISDIYNTMNERGKLEGSIPTWGDAVVWGELHKTDFDISFYWD
;
A
#
# COMPACT_ATOMS: atom_id res chain seq x y z
N MET A 1 -7.57 -12.60 -27.63
CA MET A 1 -7.92 -11.20 -27.26
C MET A 1 -8.31 -10.49 -28.52
N GLU A 2 -9.42 -9.75 -28.47
CA GLU A 2 -9.90 -8.96 -29.58
C GLU A 2 -8.92 -7.83 -29.93
N GLN A 3 -8.78 -7.54 -31.23
CA GLN A 3 -7.88 -6.53 -31.78
C GLN A 3 -8.62 -5.74 -32.86
N THR A 4 -8.48 -4.42 -32.84
CA THR A 4 -8.99 -3.53 -33.88
C THR A 4 -7.84 -2.94 -34.68
N ARG A 5 -8.08 -2.70 -35.97
CA ARG A 5 -7.13 -1.94 -36.81
C ARG A 5 -7.40 -0.46 -36.60
N ASP A 6 -6.34 0.30 -36.33
CA ASP A 6 -6.41 1.75 -36.37
C ASP A 6 -6.46 2.28 -37.81
N GLU A 7 -6.73 3.57 -37.96
CA GLU A 7 -6.80 4.29 -39.24
C GLU A 7 -5.51 4.20 -40.08
N ASN A 8 -4.39 3.88 -39.44
CA ASN A 8 -3.09 3.68 -40.08
C ASN A 8 -2.80 2.19 -40.38
N GLY A 9 -3.80 1.31 -40.24
CA GLY A 9 -3.71 -0.12 -40.52
C GLY A 9 -3.00 -0.94 -39.43
N LYS A 10 -2.63 -0.34 -38.30
CA LYS A 10 -1.91 -1.01 -37.22
C LYS A 10 -2.90 -1.71 -36.29
N LEU A 11 -2.63 -2.98 -36.00
CA LEU A 11 -3.41 -3.77 -35.05
C LEU A 11 -3.13 -3.29 -33.61
N ARG A 12 -4.19 -2.92 -32.88
CA ARG A 12 -4.15 -2.59 -31.46
C ARG A 12 -5.14 -3.46 -30.70
N TYR A 13 -4.82 -3.76 -29.44
CA TYR A 13 -5.75 -4.47 -28.57
C TYR A 13 -6.92 -3.54 -28.22
N THR A 14 -8.14 -4.01 -28.41
CA THR A 14 -9.36 -3.25 -28.03
C THR A 14 -9.36 -2.89 -26.54
N HIS A 15 -8.82 -3.76 -25.70
CA HIS A 15 -8.75 -3.57 -24.25
C HIS A 15 -7.33 -3.31 -23.74
N GLU A 16 -6.54 -2.49 -24.46
CA GLU A 16 -5.12 -2.26 -24.13
C GLU A 16 -4.88 -1.85 -22.67
N ARG A 17 -5.74 -0.98 -22.11
CA ARG A 17 -5.61 -0.52 -20.70
C ARG A 17 -5.85 -1.64 -19.69
N LEU A 18 -6.85 -2.50 -19.91
CA LEU A 18 -7.09 -3.68 -19.07
C LEU A 18 -5.92 -4.66 -19.12
N LEU A 19 -5.33 -4.83 -20.30
CA LEU A 19 -4.15 -5.69 -20.46
C LEU A 19 -2.92 -5.13 -19.74
N LYS A 20 -2.73 -3.80 -19.77
CA LYS A 20 -1.67 -3.14 -19.00
C LYS A 20 -1.90 -3.31 -17.49
N ALA A 21 -3.14 -3.13 -17.00
CA ALA A 21 -3.48 -3.34 -15.60
C ALA A 21 -3.28 -4.79 -15.15
N ASN A 22 -3.68 -5.76 -15.97
CA ASN A 22 -3.42 -7.18 -15.68
C ASN A 22 -1.92 -7.46 -15.61
N ARG A 23 -1.14 -6.98 -16.58
CA ARG A 23 0.32 -7.14 -16.60
C ARG A 23 0.99 -6.47 -15.41
N SER A 24 0.52 -5.32 -14.95
CA SER A 24 1.08 -4.66 -13.76
C SER A 24 0.82 -5.48 -12.49
N LEU A 25 -0.39 -6.02 -12.32
CA LEU A 25 -0.69 -6.93 -11.21
C LEU A 25 0.18 -8.20 -11.25
N LEU A 26 0.30 -8.84 -12.42
CA LEU A 26 1.15 -10.01 -12.60
C LEU A 26 2.61 -9.71 -12.24
N ARG A 27 3.12 -8.55 -12.67
CA ARG A 27 4.47 -8.11 -12.31
C ARG A 27 4.63 -7.99 -10.80
N LEU A 28 3.70 -7.34 -10.11
CA LEU A 28 3.78 -7.15 -8.65
C LEU A 28 3.69 -8.49 -7.89
N ILE A 29 2.89 -9.43 -8.39
CA ILE A 29 2.83 -10.80 -7.86
C ILE A 29 4.19 -11.50 -8.04
N GLN A 30 4.75 -11.46 -9.25
CA GLN A 30 6.05 -12.08 -9.57
C GLN A 30 7.21 -11.48 -8.75
N THR A 31 7.20 -10.17 -8.56
CA THR A 31 8.21 -9.48 -7.73
C THR A 31 7.97 -9.63 -6.23
N LYS A 32 6.95 -10.38 -5.81
CA LYS A 32 6.54 -10.56 -4.41
C LYS A 32 6.30 -9.24 -3.66
N THR A 33 5.88 -8.21 -4.39
CA THR A 33 5.57 -6.88 -3.83
C THR A 33 4.09 -6.70 -3.57
N LEU A 34 3.21 -7.40 -4.32
CA LEU A 34 1.78 -7.45 -4.01
C LEU A 34 1.53 -8.51 -2.94
N PHE A 35 0.86 -8.11 -1.85
CA PHE A 35 0.36 -9.05 -0.86
C PHE A 35 -0.71 -9.95 -1.51
N THR A 36 -0.38 -11.23 -1.65
CA THR A 36 -1.30 -12.24 -2.19
C THR A 36 -1.90 -13.06 -1.04
N TYR A 37 -2.68 -14.10 -1.35
CA TYR A 37 -3.20 -15.00 -0.33
C TYR A 37 -2.08 -15.54 0.56
N LEU A 38 -2.38 -15.68 1.86
CA LEU A 38 -1.45 -16.21 2.87
C LEU A 38 -0.90 -17.56 2.40
N ASP A 39 0.41 -17.65 2.28
CA ASP A 39 1.06 -18.92 1.96
C ASP A 39 0.73 -19.94 3.04
N LYS A 40 0.14 -21.07 2.63
CA LYS A 40 -0.28 -22.14 3.53
C LYS A 40 0.90 -22.75 4.29
N SER A 41 2.12 -22.63 3.77
CA SER A 41 3.33 -23.05 4.47
C SER A 41 3.56 -22.28 5.78
N ILE A 42 3.23 -20.98 5.80
CA ILE A 42 3.37 -20.09 6.97
C ILE A 42 2.46 -20.53 8.11
N LEU A 43 1.33 -21.16 7.78
CA LEU A 43 0.35 -21.59 8.74
C LEU A 43 0.79 -22.82 9.56
N ASN A 44 1.86 -23.54 9.17
CA ASN A 44 2.39 -24.71 9.91
C ASN A 44 1.30 -25.70 10.36
N GLY A 45 0.28 -25.94 9.52
CA GLY A 45 -0.86 -26.81 9.84
C GLY A 45 -1.96 -26.20 10.72
N VAL A 46 -1.81 -24.95 11.17
CA VAL A 46 -2.81 -24.21 11.95
C VAL A 46 -3.79 -23.51 11.00
N LYS A 47 -5.09 -23.54 11.30
CA LYS A 47 -6.07 -22.75 10.54
C LYS A 47 -5.87 -21.26 10.85
N GLY A 48 -5.50 -20.48 9.83
CA GLY A 48 -5.36 -19.03 9.97
C GLY A 48 -6.68 -18.38 10.39
N PRO A 49 -6.63 -17.27 11.16
CA PRO A 49 -7.85 -16.53 11.48
C PRO A 49 -8.49 -16.03 10.18
N ALA A 50 -9.82 -16.18 10.07
CA ALA A 50 -10.57 -15.78 8.88
C ALA A 50 -10.60 -14.25 8.66
N THR A 51 -10.25 -13.48 9.69
CA THR A 51 -10.29 -12.02 9.68
C THR A 51 -8.98 -11.42 10.17
N ASN A 52 -8.65 -10.24 9.66
CA ASN A 52 -7.49 -9.44 10.08
C ASN A 52 -7.70 -8.76 11.45
N ASN A 53 -8.87 -8.93 12.08
CA ASN A 53 -9.25 -8.31 13.36
C ASN A 53 -8.23 -8.56 14.47
N ARG A 54 -7.55 -9.71 14.46
CA ARG A 54 -6.51 -10.02 15.46
C ARG A 54 -5.31 -9.07 15.38
N ILE A 55 -4.95 -8.62 14.17
CA ILE A 55 -3.87 -7.64 13.96
C ILE A 55 -4.42 -6.23 14.13
N GLU A 56 -5.55 -5.91 13.47
CA GLU A 56 -6.09 -4.55 13.46
C GLU A 56 -6.72 -4.10 14.78
N GLY A 57 -7.55 -4.95 15.38
CA GLY A 57 -8.21 -4.69 16.65
C GLY A 57 -7.32 -5.01 17.87
N GLY A 58 -6.30 -5.85 17.69
CA GLY A 58 -5.32 -6.17 18.72
C GLY A 58 -4.13 -5.23 18.66
N VAL A 59 -3.07 -5.69 17.99
CA VAL A 59 -1.76 -5.02 17.96
C VAL A 59 -1.86 -3.58 17.46
N ASN A 60 -2.42 -3.34 16.27
CA ASN A 60 -2.43 -2.01 15.66
C ASN A 60 -3.28 -1.01 16.44
N ALA A 61 -4.36 -1.47 17.10
CA ALA A 61 -5.15 -0.62 17.99
C ALA A 61 -4.30 -0.10 19.17
N GLN A 62 -3.48 -0.95 19.77
CA GLN A 62 -2.57 -0.58 20.87
C GLN A 62 -1.47 0.37 20.39
N LEU A 63 -0.85 0.10 19.23
CA LEU A 63 0.15 0.99 18.65
C LEU A 63 -0.42 2.39 18.37
N ARG A 64 -1.62 2.45 17.77
CA ARG A 64 -2.33 3.71 17.55
C ARG A 64 -2.65 4.42 18.87
N SER A 65 -3.02 3.67 19.92
CA SER A 65 -3.28 4.24 21.25
C SER A 65 -2.03 4.85 21.87
N MET A 66 -0.89 4.16 21.78
CA MET A 66 0.39 4.66 22.25
C MET A 66 0.76 5.98 21.58
N LEU A 67 0.60 6.06 20.26
CA LEU A 67 0.84 7.29 19.52
C LEU A 67 -0.11 8.42 19.95
N ARG A 68 -1.37 8.14 20.27
CA ARG A 68 -2.35 9.15 20.73
C ARG A 68 -2.08 9.64 22.14
N ASN A 69 -1.83 8.71 23.07
CA ASN A 69 -1.65 9.02 24.49
C ASN A 69 -0.36 9.79 24.75
N HIS A 70 0.65 9.62 23.89
CA HIS A 70 1.94 10.30 24.00
C HIS A 70 2.11 11.46 23.00
N ARG A 71 1.02 12.11 22.57
CA ARG A 71 1.06 13.24 21.62
C ARG A 71 1.92 14.42 22.05
N GLY A 72 2.16 14.61 23.35
CA GLY A 72 3.03 15.66 23.89
C GLY A 72 4.53 15.36 23.79
N LEU A 73 4.93 14.17 23.32
CA LEU A 73 6.32 13.83 23.07
C LEU A 73 6.70 14.11 21.62
N SER A 74 8.00 14.32 21.38
CA SER A 74 8.54 14.41 20.02
C SER A 74 8.25 13.12 19.23
N ILE A 75 8.22 13.22 17.90
CA ILE A 75 7.89 12.10 17.02
C ILE A 75 8.85 10.92 17.23
N GLU A 76 10.15 11.18 17.44
CA GLU A 76 11.17 10.17 17.69
C GLU A 76 10.90 9.42 18.99
N LYS A 77 10.54 10.14 20.06
CA LYS A 77 10.20 9.53 21.35
C LYS A 77 8.93 8.69 21.26
N ARG A 78 7.92 9.14 20.50
CA ARG A 78 6.69 8.38 20.26
C ARG A 78 6.95 7.10 19.46
N ILE A 79 7.79 7.17 18.43
CA ILE A 79 8.20 6.02 17.63
C ILE A 79 8.99 5.03 18.50
N LYS A 80 9.96 5.51 19.29
CA LYS A 80 10.70 4.65 20.23
C LYS A 80 9.79 3.97 21.26
N ALA A 81 8.78 4.66 21.79
CA ALA A 81 7.80 4.07 22.68
C ALA A 81 7.06 2.91 21.99
N VAL A 82 6.63 3.09 20.74
CA VAL A 82 5.99 2.04 19.92
C VAL A 82 6.91 0.83 19.74
N PHE A 83 8.17 1.05 19.35
CA PHE A 83 9.15 -0.04 19.22
C PHE A 83 9.36 -0.77 20.54
N TRP A 84 9.39 -0.04 21.66
CA TRP A 84 9.53 -0.63 22.99
C TRP A 84 8.32 -1.48 23.37
N TRP A 85 7.12 -1.02 23.05
CA TRP A 85 5.91 -1.82 23.23
C TRP A 85 5.96 -3.11 22.41
N CYS A 86 6.38 -3.04 21.14
CA CYS A 86 6.55 -4.22 20.30
C CYS A 86 7.58 -5.21 20.88
N TYR A 87 8.69 -4.70 21.41
CA TYR A 87 9.70 -5.51 22.09
C TYR A 87 9.11 -6.26 23.30
N MET A 88 8.40 -5.55 24.18
CA MET A 88 7.81 -6.13 25.40
C MET A 88 6.68 -7.13 25.12
N HIS A 89 6.01 -7.04 23.96
CA HIS A 89 4.92 -7.93 23.58
C HIS A 89 5.33 -8.97 22.53
N SER A 90 6.63 -9.07 22.23
CA SER A 90 7.16 -10.12 21.36
C SER A 90 7.22 -11.46 22.10
N PRO A 91 6.77 -12.58 21.51
CA PRO A 91 6.88 -13.90 22.12
C PRO A 91 8.32 -14.35 22.39
N LYS A 92 9.29 -13.78 21.65
CA LYS A 92 10.73 -14.06 21.75
C LYS A 92 11.48 -12.73 21.63
N PRO A 93 11.56 -11.93 22.71
CA PRO A 93 12.29 -10.67 22.67
C PRO A 93 13.79 -10.95 22.48
N LEU A 94 14.46 -10.04 21.77
CA LEU A 94 15.92 -10.06 21.65
C LEU A 94 16.58 -9.88 23.02
N SER A 95 17.83 -10.30 23.17
CA SER A 95 18.58 -9.96 24.37
C SER A 95 18.81 -8.46 24.48
N SER A 96 19.09 -7.96 25.69
CA SER A 96 19.36 -6.54 25.94
C SER A 96 20.49 -5.96 25.08
N THR A 97 21.51 -6.75 24.77
CA THR A 97 22.65 -6.31 23.95
C THR A 97 22.30 -6.27 22.46
N GLU A 98 21.44 -7.17 21.99
CA GLU A 98 20.99 -7.22 20.61
C GLU A 98 19.94 -6.15 20.31
N ILE A 99 18.98 -5.93 21.21
CA ILE A 99 17.94 -4.92 21.02
C ILE A 99 18.54 -3.52 20.90
N LEU A 100 19.58 -3.20 21.67
CA LEU A 100 20.27 -1.92 21.59
C LEU A 100 20.94 -1.66 20.24
N LYS A 101 21.35 -2.72 19.52
CA LYS A 101 21.96 -2.61 18.18
C LYS A 101 20.93 -2.38 17.08
N VAL A 102 19.71 -2.91 17.25
CA VAL A 102 18.66 -2.85 16.21
C VAL A 102 17.64 -1.74 16.46
N MET A 103 17.56 -1.20 17.69
CA MET A 103 16.63 -0.15 18.01
C MET A 103 16.95 1.12 17.20
N PRO A 104 15.95 1.78 16.60
CA PRO A 104 16.22 2.93 15.76
C PRO A 104 16.76 4.12 16.58
N THR A 105 17.82 4.74 16.05
CA THR A 105 18.39 5.97 16.60
C THR A 105 17.51 7.17 16.23
N ASN A 106 17.64 8.28 16.95
CA ASN A 106 16.86 9.49 16.62
C ASN A 106 17.13 9.97 15.19
N GLU A 107 18.39 9.90 14.75
CA GLU A 107 18.83 10.24 13.40
C GLU A 107 18.14 9.34 12.37
N SER A 108 18.20 8.01 12.53
CA SER A 108 17.54 7.08 11.62
C SER A 108 16.02 7.31 11.53
N ILE A 109 15.37 7.71 12.62
CA ILE A 109 13.94 8.02 12.64
C ILE A 109 13.66 9.31 11.85
N SER A 110 14.47 10.34 12.08
CA SER A 110 14.39 11.61 11.37
C SER A 110 14.59 11.41 9.87
N ASP A 111 15.59 10.63 9.47
CA ASP A 111 15.89 10.35 8.06
C ASP A 111 14.74 9.64 7.35
N ILE A 112 14.15 8.62 7.99
CA ILE A 112 12.98 7.92 7.47
C ILE A 112 11.81 8.89 7.31
N TYR A 113 11.57 9.73 8.31
CA TYR A 113 10.48 10.70 8.29
C TYR A 113 10.65 11.72 7.17
N ASN A 114 11.85 12.26 6.99
CA ASN A 114 12.17 13.21 5.92
C ASN A 114 11.99 12.55 4.55
N THR A 115 12.53 11.34 4.36
CA THR A 115 12.37 10.56 3.13
C THR A 115 10.89 10.29 2.81
N MET A 116 10.09 9.92 3.82
CA MET A 116 8.66 9.68 3.65
C MET A 116 7.90 10.96 3.32
N ASN A 117 8.25 12.09 3.94
CA ASN A 117 7.62 13.38 3.68
C ASN A 117 7.94 13.90 2.26
N GLU A 118 9.19 13.72 1.81
CA GLU A 118 9.58 14.00 0.43
C GLU A 118 8.81 13.14 -0.58
N ARG A 119 8.68 11.84 -0.32
CA ARG A 119 7.83 10.95 -1.13
C ARG A 119 6.36 11.35 -1.09
N GLY A 120 5.82 11.71 0.07
CA GLY A 120 4.44 12.16 0.22
C GLY A 120 4.16 13.45 -0.55
N LYS A 121 5.12 14.39 -0.58
CA LYS A 121 5.05 15.58 -1.44
C LYS A 121 5.07 15.21 -2.92
N LEU A 122 5.89 14.24 -3.33
CA LEU A 122 5.93 13.74 -4.70
C LEU A 122 4.62 13.01 -5.07
N GLU A 123 4.10 12.14 -4.22
CA GLU A 123 2.82 11.44 -4.45
C GLU A 123 1.63 12.41 -4.49
N GLY A 124 1.61 13.45 -3.65
CA GLY A 124 0.58 14.49 -3.71
C GLY A 124 0.67 15.37 -4.98
N SER A 125 1.80 15.33 -5.70
CA SER A 125 1.94 15.94 -7.02
C SER A 125 1.54 15.01 -8.17
N ILE A 126 1.31 13.72 -7.89
CA ILE A 126 0.75 12.76 -8.85
C ILE A 126 -0.79 12.87 -8.80
N PRO A 127 -1.47 13.01 -9.95
CA PRO A 127 -2.93 13.09 -9.98
C PRO A 127 -3.61 11.92 -9.26
N THR A 128 -4.63 12.21 -8.43
CA THR A 128 -5.31 11.21 -7.59
C THR A 128 -6.58 10.67 -8.26
N TRP A 129 -7.19 9.60 -7.71
CA TRP A 129 -8.50 9.12 -8.15
C TRP A 129 -9.55 10.23 -7.96
N GLY A 130 -10.07 10.77 -9.07
CA GLY A 130 -10.90 11.99 -9.12
C GLY A 130 -10.32 13.08 -10.03
N ASP A 131 -9.00 13.14 -10.16
CA ASP A 131 -8.27 13.97 -11.16
C ASP A 131 -7.91 13.15 -12.41
N ALA A 132 -8.10 11.83 -12.35
CA ALA A 132 -7.79 10.89 -13.42
C ALA A 132 -9.00 10.61 -14.32
N VAL A 133 -8.73 10.55 -15.62
CA VAL A 133 -9.55 10.08 -16.76
C VAL A 133 -10.76 9.23 -16.33
N VAL A 134 -11.96 9.78 -16.56
CA VAL A 134 -13.26 9.21 -16.14
C VAL A 134 -13.58 7.96 -16.96
N TRP A 135 -14.38 7.03 -16.41
CA TRP A 135 -14.82 5.79 -17.06
C TRP A 135 -15.37 5.98 -18.49
N GLY A 136 -15.99 7.12 -18.81
CA GLY A 136 -16.47 7.45 -20.16
C GLY A 136 -15.35 7.67 -21.20
N GLU A 137 -14.18 8.15 -20.78
CA GLU A 137 -13.02 8.41 -21.64
C GLU A 137 -12.22 7.13 -21.99
N LEU A 138 -12.61 5.99 -21.39
CA LEU A 138 -12.03 4.67 -21.68
C LEU A 138 -12.67 3.98 -22.90
N HIS A 139 -13.78 4.52 -23.41
CA HIS A 139 -14.51 3.96 -24.53
C HIS A 139 -14.44 4.91 -25.73
N LYS A 140 -13.97 4.41 -26.88
CA LYS A 140 -14.29 5.05 -28.18
C LYS A 140 -15.74 4.69 -28.51
N THR A 141 -16.67 5.41 -27.93
CA THR A 141 -18.01 5.53 -28.50
C THR A 141 -18.20 7.00 -28.81
N ASP A 142 -17.69 7.43 -29.96
CA ASP A 142 -18.21 8.61 -30.65
C ASP A 142 -19.60 8.24 -31.17
N PHE A 143 -20.56 8.11 -30.26
CA PHE A 143 -21.93 8.44 -30.60
C PHE A 143 -22.15 9.80 -29.98
N ASP A 144 -22.06 10.81 -30.84
CA ASP A 144 -22.60 12.14 -30.59
C ASP A 144 -24.09 11.98 -30.30
N ILE A 145 -24.42 11.72 -29.04
CA ILE A 145 -25.78 11.89 -28.57
C ILE A 145 -25.92 13.37 -28.25
N SER A 146 -26.03 14.14 -29.32
CA SER A 146 -26.85 15.35 -29.36
C SER A 146 -28.22 14.99 -28.80
N PHE A 147 -28.36 15.10 -27.48
CA PHE A 147 -29.66 15.18 -26.84
C PHE A 147 -30.20 16.57 -27.15
N TYR A 148 -30.90 16.66 -28.30
CA TYR A 148 -31.95 17.64 -28.46
C TYR A 148 -32.96 17.42 -27.34
N TRP A 149 -33.00 18.36 -26.40
CA TRP A 149 -34.19 18.66 -25.64
C TRP A 149 -34.72 19.98 -26.19
N ASP A 150 -36.02 20.01 -26.47
CA ASP A 150 -36.79 21.08 -27.13
C ASP A 150 -36.36 22.52 -26.83
#